data_AF-A0A520C4J5-F1
#
_entry.id   AF-A0A520C4J5-F1
#
_cell.length_a   1.000
_cell.length_b   1.000
_cell.length_c   1.000
_cell.angle_alpha   90.00
_cell.angle_beta   90.00
_cell.angle_gamma   90.00
#
_symmetry.space_group_name_H-M   'P 1'
#
loop_
_entity.id
_entity.type
_entity.pdbx_description
1 polymer ?
#
loop_
_entity_poly.entity_id
_entity_poly.type
_entity_poly.pdbx_seq_one_letter_code
_entity_poly.pdbx_strand_id
1 'polypeptide(L)'
;MWIHFTKISTNSYGGGLDEPFRYFGRMLSDKFQIEDIIFPYGEIEICLAFQPSKKDNEKRKEWFAKLPNYYRGKSMVRVTLPMVEKEQNLEDVLKMINKAFEIIITKKKKDDGYDGLKLKEILAQIGEELQETNLLELNGKYENLLRQEVVEQRFQERAIREKTNDEKKRLIYDIRFYYHLPKIGKKYFYPYNNEFCYKILEKLREKKFLLPNYTHLYIMVADTFENALEHAVRVENWFVYGVAVLENYQDYLKKNEIEKQHIVFDLIKQGLTDIAKIDKLDMDALNETLNEVEQQIFNKRN
;
A
#
# COMPACT_ATOMS: atom_id res chain seq x y z
N MET A 1 10.81 12.42 8.06
CA MET A 1 11.10 11.36 9.04
C MET A 1 9.84 10.52 9.21
N TRP A 2 9.97 9.21 9.42
CA TRP A 2 8.85 8.29 9.53
C TRP A 2 8.83 7.62 10.90
N ILE A 3 7.72 7.75 11.63
CA ILE A 3 7.48 7.04 12.88
C ILE A 3 6.43 5.97 12.63
N HIS A 4 6.72 4.72 12.97
CA HIS A 4 5.73 3.65 12.87
C HIS A 4 5.78 2.72 14.08
N PHE A 5 4.65 2.06 14.29
CA PHE A 5 4.46 1.10 15.37
C PHE A 5 4.39 -0.29 14.78
N THR A 6 5.01 -1.24 15.47
CA THR A 6 5.03 -2.65 15.03
C THR A 6 4.70 -3.55 16.20
N LYS A 7 3.64 -4.34 16.11
CA LYS A 7 3.29 -5.37 17.08
C LYS A 7 4.11 -6.64 16.83
N ILE A 8 4.70 -7.22 17.87
CA ILE A 8 5.46 -8.47 17.79
C ILE A 8 4.78 -9.52 18.67
N SER A 9 4.31 -10.59 18.02
CA SER A 9 3.75 -11.78 18.67
C SER A 9 4.60 -13.02 18.35
N THR A 10 4.11 -14.23 18.65
CA THR A 10 4.78 -15.53 18.46
C THR A 10 5.52 -15.63 17.13
N ASN A 11 6.80 -15.26 17.10
CA ASN A 11 7.70 -15.22 15.95
C ASN A 11 7.15 -14.54 14.67
N SER A 12 6.22 -13.59 14.82
CA SER A 12 5.62 -12.90 13.67
C SER A 12 5.38 -11.41 13.96
N TYR A 13 5.65 -10.59 12.96
CA TYR A 13 5.31 -9.16 12.92
C TYR A 13 3.80 -9.04 12.63
N GLY A 14 3.08 -8.35 13.51
CA GLY A 14 1.61 -8.36 13.62
C GLY A 14 0.93 -7.04 13.27
N GLY A 15 1.53 -6.19 12.42
CA GLY A 15 0.96 -4.90 12.02
C GLY A 15 1.21 -3.77 13.02
N GLY A 16 0.51 -2.64 12.87
CA GLY A 16 0.67 -1.44 13.72
C GLY A 16 -0.36 -1.34 14.85
N LEU A 17 -0.60 -0.12 15.35
CA LEU A 17 -1.66 0.16 16.31
C LEU A 17 -3.04 -0.10 15.69
N ASP A 18 -3.99 -0.51 16.52
CA ASP A 18 -5.37 -0.72 16.07
C ASP A 18 -6.14 0.61 15.98
N GLU A 19 -7.24 0.65 15.23
CA GLU A 19 -8.14 1.81 15.20
C GLU A 19 -8.68 2.12 16.60
N PRO A 20 -8.74 3.40 17.05
CA PRO A 20 -8.53 4.64 16.29
C PRO A 20 -7.07 5.15 16.25
N PHE A 21 -6.09 4.36 16.67
CA PHE A 21 -4.71 4.80 16.85
C PHE A 21 -3.79 4.47 15.66
N ARG A 22 -4.32 3.85 14.61
CA ARG A 22 -3.57 3.32 13.46
C ARG A 22 -2.55 4.31 12.88
N TYR A 23 -2.92 5.60 12.82
CA TYR A 23 -2.12 6.65 12.19
C TYR A 23 -1.33 7.53 13.17
N PHE A 24 -1.23 7.17 14.45
CA PHE A 24 -0.51 7.97 15.45
C PHE A 24 0.96 8.22 15.08
N GLY A 25 1.62 7.26 14.44
CA GLY A 25 3.01 7.44 13.99
C GLY A 25 3.13 8.56 12.96
N ARG A 26 2.18 8.64 12.02
CA ARG A 26 2.14 9.73 11.03
C ARG A 26 1.85 11.06 11.70
N MET A 27 0.87 11.12 12.59
CA MET A 27 0.54 12.32 13.36
C MET A 27 1.73 12.88 14.15
N LEU A 28 2.47 12.01 14.86
CA LEU A 28 3.70 12.42 15.54
C LEU A 28 4.74 12.96 14.55
N SER A 29 4.88 12.29 13.40
CA SER A 29 5.86 12.69 12.37
C SER A 29 5.53 14.09 11.83
N ASP A 30 4.25 14.36 11.55
CA ASP A 30 3.78 15.66 11.06
C ASP A 30 4.00 16.75 12.11
N LYS A 31 3.61 16.52 13.37
CA LYS A 31 3.81 17.49 14.45
C LYS A 31 5.30 17.79 14.65
N PHE A 32 6.15 16.78 14.66
CA PHE A 32 7.59 16.98 14.78
C PHE A 32 8.20 17.73 13.60
N GLN A 33 7.65 17.55 12.40
CA GLN A 33 8.07 18.33 11.23
C GLN A 33 7.62 19.79 11.33
N ILE A 34 6.39 20.07 11.75
CA ILE A 34 5.87 21.43 11.97
C ILE A 34 6.68 22.17 13.03
N GLU A 35 7.11 21.44 14.07
CA GLU A 35 7.88 21.99 15.18
C GLU A 35 9.40 21.96 14.95
N ASP A 36 9.86 21.69 13.72
CA ASP A 36 11.26 21.65 13.33
C ASP A 36 12.15 20.73 14.21
N ILE A 37 11.61 19.59 14.67
CA ILE A 37 12.40 18.58 15.39
C ILE A 37 13.18 17.74 14.37
N ILE A 38 14.49 18.00 14.29
CA ILE A 38 15.37 17.31 13.35
C ILE A 38 16.09 16.15 14.03
N PHE A 39 15.69 14.93 13.68
CA PHE A 39 16.39 13.72 14.09
C PHE A 39 17.52 13.36 13.11
N PRO A 40 18.63 12.76 13.59
CA PRO A 40 19.76 12.33 12.75
C PRO A 40 19.49 11.01 12.00
N TYR A 41 18.25 10.51 12.05
CA TYR A 41 17.81 9.27 11.40
C TYR A 41 16.49 9.53 10.68
N GLY A 42 16.26 8.80 9.59
CA GLY A 42 15.05 8.92 8.77
C GLY A 42 13.84 8.22 9.37
N GLU A 43 14.05 7.29 10.29
CA GLU A 43 13.01 6.36 10.78
C GLU A 43 13.11 6.12 12.29
N ILE A 44 11.95 6.12 12.96
CA ILE A 44 11.77 5.65 14.34
C ILE A 44 10.76 4.51 14.31
N GLU A 45 11.19 3.33 14.75
CA GLU A 45 10.30 2.18 14.94
C GLU A 45 10.04 1.96 16.43
N ILE A 46 8.76 1.95 16.83
CA ILE A 46 8.33 1.59 18.18
C ILE A 46 7.71 0.19 18.13
N CYS A 47 8.47 -0.82 18.52
CA CYS A 47 7.99 -2.20 18.56
C CYS A 47 7.31 -2.53 19.89
N LEU A 48 6.13 -3.12 19.82
CA LEU A 48 5.31 -3.56 20.94
C LEU A 48 5.38 -5.07 21.05
N ALA A 49 6.22 -5.56 21.96
CA ALA A 49 6.38 -6.98 22.18
C ALA A 49 5.34 -7.46 23.19
N PHE A 50 4.46 -8.37 22.79
CA PHE A 50 3.49 -8.95 23.72
C PHE A 50 4.09 -10.07 24.56
N GLN A 51 3.63 -10.15 25.81
CA GLN A 51 4.04 -11.19 26.76
C GLN A 51 3.99 -12.59 26.12
N PRO A 52 5.06 -13.39 26.26
CA PRO A 52 5.08 -14.75 25.75
C PRO A 52 4.00 -15.60 26.43
N SER A 53 3.33 -16.43 25.64
CA SER A 53 2.41 -17.45 26.11
C SER A 53 3.16 -18.63 26.73
N LYS A 54 2.47 -19.50 27.48
CA LYS A 54 3.05 -20.75 27.99
C LYS A 54 3.61 -21.67 26.89
N LYS A 55 3.10 -21.54 25.66
CA LYS A 55 3.49 -22.35 24.49
C LYS A 55 4.70 -21.79 23.74
N ASP A 56 5.16 -20.59 24.10
CA ASP A 56 6.33 -19.98 23.47
C ASP A 56 7.64 -20.65 23.91
N ASN A 57 8.62 -20.66 23.00
CA ASN A 57 9.93 -21.23 23.27
C ASN A 57 10.72 -20.40 24.31
N GLU A 58 11.68 -21.04 25.00
CA GLU A 58 12.48 -20.38 26.04
C GLU A 58 13.29 -19.19 25.49
N LYS A 59 13.78 -19.26 24.25
CA LYS A 59 14.48 -18.16 23.60
C LYS A 59 13.63 -16.88 23.54
N ARG A 60 12.33 -16.99 23.27
CA ARG A 60 11.41 -15.84 23.27
C ARG A 60 11.20 -15.29 24.67
N LYS A 61 11.06 -16.16 25.68
CA LYS A 61 10.91 -15.74 27.08
C LYS A 61 12.16 -15.01 27.57
N GLU A 62 13.34 -15.55 27.29
CA GLU A 62 14.64 -14.92 27.59
C GLU A 62 14.82 -13.59 26.86
N TRP A 63 14.42 -13.51 25.59
CA TRP A 63 14.46 -12.26 24.84
C TRP A 63 13.51 -11.21 25.43
N PHE A 64 12.27 -11.59 25.76
CA PHE A 64 11.28 -10.68 26.35
C PHE A 64 11.72 -10.14 27.71
N ALA A 65 12.37 -10.97 28.54
CA ALA A 65 12.91 -10.57 29.84
C ALA A 65 14.01 -9.50 29.74
N LYS A 66 14.59 -9.28 28.56
CA LYS A 66 15.62 -8.25 28.30
C LYS A 66 15.03 -6.91 27.83
N LEU A 67 13.71 -6.79 27.75
CA LEU A 67 13.04 -5.56 27.33
C LEU A 67 12.88 -4.55 28.51
N PRO A 68 12.85 -3.23 28.25
CA PRO A 68 12.88 -2.59 26.94
C PRO A 68 14.27 -2.61 26.30
N ASN A 69 14.31 -2.66 24.97
CA ASN A 69 15.55 -2.66 24.19
C ASN A 69 15.61 -1.43 23.27
N TYR A 70 16.82 -0.91 23.05
CA TYR A 70 17.09 0.19 22.13
C TYR A 70 18.12 -0.25 21.09
N TYR A 71 17.79 -0.05 19.83
CA TYR A 71 18.68 -0.27 18.70
C TYR A 71 18.83 1.02 17.90
N ARG A 72 20.05 1.30 17.44
CA ARG A 72 20.36 2.43 16.56
C ARG A 72 21.15 1.95 15.36
N GLY A 73 20.52 2.06 14.18
CA GLY A 73 21.15 1.85 12.89
C GLY A 73 21.71 3.15 12.30
N LYS A 74 22.11 3.09 11.03
CA LYS A 74 22.60 4.26 10.28
C LYS A 74 21.48 5.26 9.95
N SER A 75 20.31 4.75 9.54
CA SER A 75 19.17 5.54 9.09
C SER A 75 17.94 5.43 10.01
N MET A 76 18.02 4.64 11.08
CA MET A 76 16.87 4.34 11.92
C MET A 76 17.22 4.17 13.40
N VAL A 77 16.24 4.35 14.27
CA VAL A 77 16.24 3.85 15.64
C VAL A 77 15.04 2.97 15.90
N ARG A 78 15.20 1.96 16.75
CA ARG A 78 14.13 1.07 17.19
C ARG A 78 14.09 1.02 18.70
N VAL A 79 12.91 1.22 19.27
CA VAL A 79 12.64 0.94 20.67
C VAL A 79 11.69 -0.25 20.75
N THR A 80 12.06 -1.30 21.45
CA THR A 80 11.17 -2.44 21.72
C THR A 80 10.70 -2.38 23.16
N LEU A 81 9.40 -2.22 23.35
CA LEU A 81 8.75 -2.13 24.66
C LEU A 81 8.03 -3.44 25.00
N PRO A 82 8.10 -3.89 26.28
CA PRO A 82 7.30 -5.01 26.74
C PRO A 82 5.86 -4.55 27.00
N MET A 83 4.89 -5.29 26.45
CA MET A 83 3.45 -5.08 26.61
C MET A 83 2.83 -6.30 27.29
N VAL A 84 2.09 -6.04 28.37
CA VAL A 84 1.33 -7.06 29.11
C VAL A 84 -0.06 -7.24 28.51
N GLU A 85 -0.64 -6.15 28.02
CA GLU A 85 -1.96 -6.11 27.38
C GLU A 85 -1.90 -5.31 26.07
N LYS A 86 -2.93 -5.45 25.25
CA LYS A 86 -3.13 -4.59 24.06
C LYS A 86 -3.50 -3.18 24.51
N GLU A 87 -3.22 -2.20 23.67
CA GLU A 87 -3.71 -0.84 23.85
C GLU A 87 -5.25 -0.84 23.86
N GLN A 88 -5.86 -0.29 24.91
CA GLN A 88 -7.33 -0.25 25.06
C GLN A 88 -7.87 1.18 24.94
N ASN A 89 -7.06 2.16 25.34
CA ASN A 89 -7.45 3.57 25.37
C ASN A 89 -6.27 4.50 25.04
N LEU A 90 -6.56 5.81 24.93
CA LEU A 90 -5.57 6.83 24.61
C LEU A 90 -4.44 6.91 25.65
N GLU A 91 -4.75 6.74 26.93
CA GLU A 91 -3.76 6.82 28.01
C GLU A 91 -2.71 5.71 27.88
N ASP A 92 -3.11 4.49 27.51
CA ASP A 92 -2.19 3.39 27.25
C ASP A 92 -1.22 3.73 26.11
N VAL A 93 -1.75 4.28 25.02
CA VAL A 93 -0.98 4.66 23.83
C VAL A 93 0.00 5.79 24.16
N LEU A 94 -0.44 6.82 24.88
CA LEU A 94 0.43 7.94 25.30
C LEU A 94 1.53 7.48 26.26
N LYS A 95 1.21 6.63 27.24
CA LYS A 95 2.22 6.06 28.17
C LYS A 95 3.31 5.32 27.41
N MET A 96 2.92 4.51 26.44
CA MET A 96 3.83 3.76 25.57
C MET A 96 4.71 4.67 24.72
N ILE A 97 4.12 5.69 24.07
CA ILE A 97 4.86 6.68 23.28
C ILE A 97 5.87 7.42 24.14
N ASN A 98 5.43 7.95 25.28
CA ASN A 98 6.29 8.67 26.21
C ASN A 98 7.46 7.81 26.67
N LYS A 99 7.20 6.56 27.05
CA LYS A 99 8.25 5.61 27.43
C LYS A 99 9.25 5.34 26.29
N ALA A 100 8.78 5.21 25.05
CA ALA A 100 9.67 5.03 23.90
C ALA A 100 10.57 6.26 23.68
N PHE A 101 10.00 7.46 23.72
CA PHE A 101 10.75 8.69 23.51
C PHE A 101 11.67 9.06 24.68
N GLU A 102 11.32 8.71 25.91
CA GLU A 102 12.24 8.79 27.05
C GLU A 102 13.50 7.93 26.81
N ILE A 103 13.34 6.71 26.29
CA ILE A 103 14.48 5.86 25.93
C ILE A 103 15.30 6.51 24.80
N ILE A 104 14.66 7.06 23.77
CA ILE A 104 15.35 7.77 22.69
C ILE A 104 16.17 8.95 23.23
N ILE A 105 15.56 9.80 24.05
CA ILE A 105 16.19 10.98 24.65
C ILE A 105 17.37 10.58 25.54
N THR A 106 17.22 9.54 26.36
CA THR A 106 18.31 9.07 27.25
C THR A 106 19.45 8.39 26.50
N LYS A 107 19.19 7.87 25.29
CA LYS A 107 20.20 7.30 24.37
C LYS A 107 20.72 8.31 23.34
N LYS A 108 20.35 9.58 23.47
CA LYS A 108 20.84 10.69 22.65
C LYS A 108 22.37 10.73 22.66
N LYS A 109 22.99 10.82 21.49
CA LYS A 109 24.43 11.05 21.34
C LYS A 109 24.75 12.54 21.36
N LYS A 110 26.01 12.89 21.65
CA LYS A 110 26.48 14.29 21.75
C LYS A 110 26.24 15.09 20.46
N ASP A 111 26.31 14.42 19.31
CA ASP A 111 26.15 14.97 17.95
C ASP A 111 24.69 14.97 17.46
N ASP A 112 23.74 14.45 18.24
CA ASP A 112 22.33 14.50 17.88
C ASP A 112 21.76 15.91 18.08
N GLY A 113 21.22 16.50 17.01
CA GLY A 113 20.73 17.89 16.99
C GLY A 113 19.37 18.14 17.63
N TYR A 114 18.58 17.10 17.95
CA TYR A 114 17.22 17.28 18.48
C TYR A 114 17.21 17.67 19.97
N ASP A 115 16.30 18.56 20.37
CA ASP A 115 16.12 18.94 21.78
C ASP A 115 15.18 17.97 22.50
N GLY A 116 15.71 17.29 23.53
CA GLY A 116 14.95 16.32 24.31
C GLY A 116 13.90 16.94 25.25
N LEU A 117 14.09 18.20 25.69
CA LEU A 117 13.09 18.91 26.49
C LEU A 117 11.92 19.34 25.60
N LYS A 118 12.21 19.99 24.47
CA LYS A 118 11.22 20.35 23.46
C LYS A 118 10.40 19.14 23.00
N LEU A 119 11.07 17.99 22.80
CA LEU A 119 10.39 16.75 22.43
C LEU A 119 9.37 16.29 23.48
N LYS A 120 9.69 16.40 24.77
CA LYS A 120 8.77 16.06 25.86
C LYS A 120 7.60 17.03 25.93
N GLU A 121 7.86 18.32 25.76
CA GLU A 121 6.82 19.36 25.74
C GLU A 121 5.81 19.12 24.61
N ILE A 122 6.30 18.81 23.40
CA ILE A 122 5.44 18.53 22.25
C ILE A 122 4.65 17.24 22.45
N LEU A 123 5.26 16.19 22.99
CA LEU A 123 4.53 14.96 23.31
C LEU A 123 3.43 15.18 24.35
N ALA A 124 3.67 16.05 25.34
CA ALA A 124 2.66 16.43 26.33
C ALA A 124 1.51 17.22 25.68
N GLN A 125 1.83 18.21 24.84
CA GLN A 125 0.84 19.00 24.09
C GLN A 125 -0.03 18.11 23.19
N ILE A 126 0.57 17.18 22.45
CA ILE A 126 -0.17 16.19 21.64
C ILE A 126 -1.11 15.38 22.55
N GLY A 127 -0.62 14.96 23.73
CA GLY A 127 -1.43 14.25 24.70
C GLY A 127 -2.67 15.02 25.14
N GLU A 128 -2.52 16.31 25.42
CA GLU A 128 -3.62 17.22 25.78
C GLU A 128 -4.59 17.45 24.61
N GLU A 129 -4.08 17.75 23.41
CA GLU A 129 -4.89 17.94 22.20
C GLU A 129 -5.78 16.71 21.90
N LEU A 130 -5.25 15.51 22.12
CA LEU A 130 -5.97 14.26 21.84
C LEU A 130 -7.05 13.91 22.87
N GLN A 131 -6.96 14.43 24.10
CA GLN A 131 -7.99 14.20 25.12
C GLN A 131 -9.33 14.83 24.73
N GLU A 132 -9.28 15.97 24.02
CA GLU A 132 -10.47 16.71 23.58
C GLU A 132 -10.88 16.36 22.13
N THR A 133 -10.10 15.51 21.45
CA THR A 133 -10.32 15.17 20.04
C THR A 133 -11.16 13.91 19.87
N ASN A 134 -12.10 13.93 18.92
CA ASN A 134 -12.74 12.71 18.44
C ASN A 134 -11.74 11.85 17.64
N LEU A 135 -11.16 10.83 18.30
CA LEU A 135 -10.11 10.00 17.73
C LEU A 135 -10.57 9.20 16.50
N LEU A 136 -11.84 8.81 16.40
CA LEU A 136 -12.36 8.12 15.21
C LEU A 136 -12.42 9.06 14.01
N GLU A 137 -12.87 10.29 14.22
CA GLU A 137 -12.88 11.32 13.17
C GLU A 137 -11.45 11.66 12.73
N LEU A 138 -10.53 11.81 13.70
CA LEU A 138 -9.12 12.05 13.40
C LEU A 138 -8.49 10.90 12.61
N ASN A 139 -8.77 9.65 13.00
CA ASN A 139 -8.32 8.46 12.27
C ASN A 139 -8.84 8.48 10.81
N GLY A 140 -10.11 8.81 10.60
CA GLY A 140 -10.69 8.94 9.26
C GLY A 140 -10.07 10.08 8.43
N LYS A 141 -9.71 11.22 9.06
CA LYS A 141 -8.98 12.30 8.38
C LYS A 141 -7.62 11.84 7.88
N TYR A 142 -6.86 11.13 8.72
CA TYR A 142 -5.54 10.60 8.34
C TYR A 142 -5.63 9.47 7.30
N GLU A 143 -6.64 8.61 7.38
CA GLU A 143 -6.91 7.61 6.35
C GLU A 143 -7.14 8.26 4.99
N ASN A 144 -8.00 9.28 4.94
CA ASN A 144 -8.27 10.03 3.72
C ASN A 144 -7.04 10.78 3.19
N LEU A 145 -6.26 11.39 4.09
CA LEU A 145 -5.03 12.09 3.73
C LEU A 145 -4.03 11.13 3.07
N LEU A 146 -3.74 9.99 3.71
CA LEU A 146 -2.79 9.01 3.18
C LEU A 146 -3.27 8.40 1.87
N ARG A 147 -4.57 8.14 1.75
CA ARG A 147 -5.19 7.72 0.49
C ARG A 147 -4.98 8.76 -0.62
N GLN A 148 -5.20 10.04 -0.32
CA GLN A 148 -4.95 11.14 -1.27
C GLN A 148 -3.47 11.23 -1.67
N GLU A 149 -2.55 11.11 -0.71
CA GLU A 149 -1.09 11.09 -0.99
C GLU A 149 -0.73 9.96 -1.97
N VAL A 150 -1.28 8.75 -1.76
CA VAL A 150 -1.05 7.62 -2.67
C VAL A 150 -1.61 7.91 -4.05
N VAL A 151 -2.85 8.40 -4.15
CA VAL A 151 -3.48 8.71 -5.44
C VAL A 151 -2.69 9.79 -6.19
N GLU A 152 -2.26 10.85 -5.50
CA GLU A 152 -1.45 11.92 -6.07
C GLU A 152 -0.11 11.40 -6.59
N GLN A 153 0.57 10.55 -5.82
CA GLN A 153 1.81 9.90 -6.25
C GLN A 153 1.58 9.13 -7.57
N ARG A 154 0.46 8.43 -7.72
CA ARG A 154 0.15 7.65 -8.94
C ARG A 154 -0.17 8.55 -10.12
N PHE A 155 -0.85 9.68 -9.90
CA PHE A 155 -1.02 10.70 -10.93
C PHE A 155 0.33 11.24 -11.41
N GLN A 156 1.24 11.58 -10.49
CA GLN A 156 2.57 12.07 -10.82
C GLN A 156 3.38 11.04 -11.61
N GLU A 157 3.38 9.77 -11.20
CA GLU A 157 4.04 8.68 -11.93
C GLU A 157 3.50 8.53 -13.36
N ARG A 158 2.17 8.60 -13.53
CA ARG A 158 1.54 8.53 -14.86
C ARG A 158 1.94 9.73 -15.72
N ALA A 159 1.93 10.93 -15.17
CA ALA A 159 2.35 12.14 -15.88
C ALA A 159 3.83 12.11 -16.29
N ILE A 160 4.71 11.52 -15.47
CA ILE A 160 6.13 11.30 -15.83
C ILE A 160 6.22 10.33 -17.01
N ARG A 161 5.50 9.21 -16.95
CA ARG A 161 5.49 8.20 -18.02
C ARG A 161 4.98 8.77 -19.35
N GLU A 162 3.89 9.54 -19.30
CA GLU A 162 3.31 10.22 -20.46
C GLU A 162 4.29 11.18 -21.14
N LYS A 163 5.12 11.88 -20.36
CA LYS A 163 6.17 12.77 -20.88
C LYS A 163 7.40 11.99 -21.37
N THR A 164 7.63 10.80 -20.85
CA THR A 164 8.78 9.97 -21.21
C THR A 164 8.55 9.31 -22.58
N ASN A 165 9.65 9.03 -23.28
CA ASN A 165 9.61 8.25 -24.53
C ASN A 165 10.66 7.15 -24.49
N ASP A 166 10.48 6.22 -23.55
CA ASP A 166 11.37 5.08 -23.39
C ASP A 166 11.33 4.21 -24.65
N GLU A 167 12.50 3.69 -25.03
CA GLU A 167 12.65 2.72 -26.12
C GLU A 167 11.93 1.41 -25.77
N LYS A 168 11.08 0.91 -26.68
CA LYS A 168 10.34 -0.34 -26.52
C LYS A 168 11.15 -1.49 -27.09
N LYS A 169 11.78 -2.26 -26.20
CA LYS A 169 12.70 -3.35 -26.58
C LYS A 169 12.49 -4.65 -25.83
N ARG A 170 11.65 -4.66 -24.81
CA ARG A 170 11.40 -5.85 -23.98
C ARG A 170 10.20 -6.61 -24.50
N LEU A 171 10.28 -7.93 -24.55
CA LEU A 171 9.13 -8.78 -24.85
C LEU A 171 8.17 -8.80 -23.66
N ILE A 172 6.87 -8.83 -23.96
CA ILE A 172 5.83 -9.03 -22.94
C ILE A 172 5.92 -10.43 -22.33
N TYR A 173 5.98 -10.48 -21.00
CA TYR A 173 6.07 -11.71 -20.23
C TYR A 173 4.72 -12.12 -19.65
N ASP A 174 3.90 -11.18 -19.18
CA ASP A 174 2.64 -11.52 -18.50
C ASP A 174 1.59 -10.41 -18.61
N ILE A 175 0.32 -10.81 -18.52
CA ILE A 175 -0.83 -9.92 -18.36
C ILE A 175 -1.67 -10.41 -17.18
N ARG A 176 -1.95 -9.54 -16.20
CA ARG A 176 -2.75 -9.91 -15.04
C ARG A 176 -3.89 -8.95 -14.78
N PHE A 177 -5.01 -9.54 -14.38
CA PHE A 177 -6.22 -8.83 -14.00
C PHE A 177 -6.39 -8.88 -12.48
N TYR A 178 -6.31 -7.71 -11.86
CA TYR A 178 -6.55 -7.47 -10.45
C TYR A 178 -7.77 -6.58 -10.27
N TYR A 179 -8.41 -6.68 -9.11
CA TYR A 179 -9.52 -5.80 -8.78
C TYR A 179 -9.57 -5.55 -7.29
N HIS A 180 -10.07 -4.37 -6.94
CA HIS A 180 -10.41 -3.97 -5.59
C HIS A 180 -11.80 -3.33 -5.61
N LEU A 181 -12.82 -4.13 -5.30
CA LEU A 181 -14.19 -3.64 -5.17
C LEU A 181 -14.72 -4.03 -3.79
N PRO A 182 -15.52 -3.17 -3.13
CA PRO A 182 -16.03 -3.46 -1.80
C PRO A 182 -16.91 -4.72 -1.76
N LYS A 183 -16.69 -5.55 -0.73
CA LYS A 183 -17.55 -6.71 -0.37
C LYS A 183 -17.69 -7.79 -1.45
N ILE A 184 -16.71 -7.95 -2.34
CA ILE A 184 -16.67 -9.07 -3.29
C ILE A 184 -15.52 -10.04 -3.01
N GLY A 185 -15.74 -11.31 -3.31
CA GLY A 185 -14.77 -12.38 -3.09
C GLY A 185 -13.77 -12.52 -4.24
N LYS A 186 -12.61 -13.15 -3.97
CA LYS A 186 -11.46 -13.30 -4.90
C LYS A 186 -11.75 -13.99 -6.24
N LYS A 187 -12.91 -14.62 -6.42
CA LYS A 187 -13.30 -15.32 -7.66
C LYS A 187 -14.37 -14.58 -8.47
N TYR A 188 -14.60 -13.29 -8.19
CA TYR A 188 -15.70 -12.53 -8.77
C TYR A 188 -15.77 -12.59 -10.31
N PHE A 189 -14.62 -12.38 -10.97
CA PHE A 189 -14.51 -12.39 -12.43
C PHE A 189 -13.99 -13.72 -13.02
N TYR A 190 -13.89 -14.77 -12.20
CA TYR A 190 -13.42 -16.08 -12.67
C TYR A 190 -14.51 -16.78 -13.49
N PRO A 191 -14.18 -17.47 -14.60
CA PRO A 191 -12.83 -17.72 -15.13
C PRO A 191 -12.32 -16.67 -16.14
N TYR A 192 -13.19 -15.76 -16.57
CA TYR A 192 -12.98 -14.89 -17.73
C TYR A 192 -11.74 -14.03 -17.61
N ASN A 193 -11.44 -13.53 -16.41
CA ASN A 193 -10.29 -12.67 -16.17
C ASN A 193 -8.96 -13.34 -16.59
N ASN A 194 -8.74 -14.59 -16.20
CA ASN A 194 -7.50 -15.32 -16.52
C ASN A 194 -7.51 -15.82 -17.97
N GLU A 195 -8.65 -16.33 -18.45
CA GLU A 195 -8.77 -16.87 -19.80
C GLU A 195 -8.47 -15.79 -20.85
N PHE A 196 -9.07 -14.60 -20.70
CA PHE A 196 -8.92 -13.53 -21.69
C PHE A 196 -7.52 -12.92 -21.64
N CYS A 197 -6.96 -12.69 -20.45
CA CYS A 197 -5.56 -12.23 -20.32
C CYS A 197 -4.58 -13.19 -21.00
N TYR A 198 -4.77 -14.50 -20.86
CA TYR A 198 -3.92 -15.50 -21.51
C TYR A 198 -4.03 -15.43 -23.04
N LYS A 199 -5.24 -15.41 -23.60
CA LYS A 199 -5.45 -15.32 -25.06
C LYS A 199 -4.84 -14.05 -25.65
N ILE A 200 -5.02 -12.92 -24.98
CA ILE A 200 -4.44 -11.63 -25.40
C ILE A 200 -2.91 -11.68 -25.34
N LEU A 201 -2.34 -12.21 -24.25
CA LEU A 201 -0.89 -12.34 -24.09
C LEU A 201 -0.25 -13.15 -25.22
N GLU A 202 -0.82 -14.31 -25.55
CA GLU A 202 -0.29 -15.16 -26.62
C GLU A 202 -0.31 -14.43 -27.97
N LYS A 203 -1.40 -13.72 -28.27
CA LYS A 203 -1.50 -12.92 -29.51
C LYS A 203 -0.54 -11.75 -29.57
N LEU A 204 -0.34 -11.03 -28.46
CA LEU A 204 0.65 -9.97 -28.39
C LEU A 204 2.08 -10.50 -28.56
N ARG A 205 2.38 -11.70 -28.05
CA ARG A 205 3.67 -12.37 -28.26
C ARG A 205 3.89 -12.78 -29.70
N GLU A 206 2.88 -13.33 -30.38
CA GLU A 206 2.93 -13.65 -31.81
C GLU A 206 3.30 -12.40 -32.65
N LYS A 207 2.71 -11.25 -32.31
CA LYS A 207 3.00 -9.96 -32.95
C LYS A 207 4.29 -9.30 -32.46
N LYS A 208 5.06 -9.94 -31.57
CA LYS A 208 6.28 -9.41 -30.94
C LYS A 208 6.06 -8.03 -30.30
N PHE A 209 4.92 -7.84 -29.64
CA PHE A 209 4.60 -6.58 -28.96
C PHE A 209 5.66 -6.22 -27.93
N LEU A 210 6.28 -5.04 -28.10
CA LEU A 210 7.41 -4.60 -27.29
C LEU A 210 6.99 -3.60 -26.20
N LEU A 211 7.59 -3.78 -25.03
CA LEU A 211 7.43 -2.96 -23.84
C LEU A 211 8.72 -2.18 -23.55
N PRO A 212 8.64 -1.08 -22.79
CA PRO A 212 9.78 -0.25 -22.43
C PRO A 212 10.61 -0.89 -21.31
N ASN A 213 10.66 -0.29 -20.13
CA ASN A 213 11.51 -0.73 -19.02
C ASN A 213 10.90 -1.84 -18.13
N TYR A 214 9.69 -2.31 -18.46
CA TYR A 214 8.98 -3.38 -17.76
C TYR A 214 8.63 -4.54 -18.72
N THR A 215 8.17 -5.66 -18.16
CA THR A 215 7.79 -6.87 -18.95
C THR A 215 6.38 -7.37 -18.64
N HIS A 216 5.72 -6.84 -17.62
CA HIS A 216 4.39 -7.29 -17.20
C HIS A 216 3.38 -6.14 -17.27
N LEU A 217 2.20 -6.44 -17.82
CA LEU A 217 1.07 -5.52 -17.88
C LEU A 217 0.00 -5.94 -16.88
N TYR A 218 -0.22 -5.15 -15.85
CA TYR A 218 -1.26 -5.41 -14.86
C TYR A 218 -2.42 -4.46 -15.05
N ILE A 219 -3.61 -4.93 -14.70
CA ILE A 219 -4.86 -4.18 -14.84
C ILE A 219 -5.47 -4.12 -13.45
N MET A 220 -5.70 -2.91 -12.94
CA MET A 220 -6.39 -2.69 -11.67
C MET A 220 -7.79 -2.17 -11.96
N VAL A 221 -8.79 -2.96 -11.55
CA VAL A 221 -10.20 -2.58 -11.64
C VAL A 221 -10.71 -2.13 -10.28
N ALA A 222 -11.37 -0.98 -10.25
CA ALA A 222 -12.14 -0.53 -9.08
C ALA A 222 -13.45 0.14 -9.51
N ASP A 223 -14.24 0.57 -8.54
CA ASP A 223 -15.54 1.24 -8.73
C ASP A 223 -15.39 2.71 -9.12
N THR A 224 -14.22 3.31 -8.86
CA THR A 224 -13.85 4.66 -9.32
C THR A 224 -12.42 4.66 -9.85
N PHE A 225 -12.07 5.69 -10.62
CA PHE A 225 -10.72 5.85 -11.15
C PHE A 225 -9.70 6.08 -10.02
N GLU A 226 -10.06 6.89 -9.03
CA GLU A 226 -9.24 7.18 -7.85
C GLU A 226 -8.97 5.92 -7.03
N ASN A 227 -9.97 5.05 -6.82
CA ASN A 227 -9.77 3.76 -6.15
C ASN A 227 -8.85 2.84 -6.96
N ALA A 228 -8.99 2.83 -8.28
CA ALA A 228 -8.12 2.03 -9.13
C ALA A 228 -6.66 2.52 -9.03
N LEU A 229 -6.44 3.83 -8.94
CA LEU A 229 -5.11 4.41 -8.73
C LEU A 229 -4.57 4.07 -7.33
N GLU A 230 -5.37 4.23 -6.29
CA GLU A 230 -4.98 3.92 -4.91
C GLU A 230 -4.40 2.50 -4.79
N HIS A 231 -5.04 1.52 -5.45
CA HIS A 231 -4.63 0.12 -5.39
C HIS A 231 -3.60 -0.28 -6.46
N ALA A 232 -3.31 0.56 -7.45
CA ALA A 232 -2.30 0.34 -8.49
C ALA A 232 -0.86 0.57 -8.00
N VAL A 233 -0.51 -0.01 -6.84
CA VAL A 233 0.79 0.20 -6.20
C VAL A 233 1.90 -0.55 -6.93
N ARG A 234 2.84 0.20 -7.50
CA ARG A 234 4.06 -0.34 -8.12
C ARG A 234 5.19 -0.38 -7.10
N VAL A 235 5.38 -1.56 -6.48
CA VAL A 235 6.53 -1.82 -5.59
C VAL A 235 7.81 -2.17 -6.33
N GLU A 236 7.70 -2.57 -7.61
CA GLU A 236 8.83 -3.06 -8.41
C GLU A 236 8.80 -2.50 -9.84
N ASN A 237 9.98 -2.40 -10.45
CA ASN A 237 10.11 -1.78 -11.78
C ASN A 237 9.76 -2.71 -12.95
N TRP A 238 9.51 -4.01 -12.73
CA TRP A 238 9.30 -4.97 -13.81
C TRP A 238 7.83 -5.09 -14.30
N PHE A 239 6.88 -4.43 -13.65
CA PHE A 239 5.47 -4.35 -14.07
C PHE A 239 4.96 -2.92 -14.09
N VAL A 240 3.81 -2.72 -14.74
CA VAL A 240 3.05 -1.48 -14.70
C VAL A 240 1.56 -1.76 -14.60
N TYR A 241 0.81 -0.83 -14.02
CA TYR A 241 -0.64 -0.89 -13.97
C TYR A 241 -1.29 0.02 -15.03
N GLY A 242 -2.27 -0.54 -15.71
CA GLY A 242 -3.38 0.17 -16.33
C GLY A 242 -4.58 0.17 -15.40
N VAL A 243 -5.38 1.22 -15.48
CA VAL A 243 -6.58 1.35 -14.65
C VAL A 243 -7.87 1.18 -15.47
N ALA A 244 -8.85 0.54 -14.85
CA ALA A 244 -10.17 0.33 -15.42
C ALA A 244 -11.24 0.51 -14.33
N VAL A 245 -12.45 0.89 -14.74
CA VAL A 245 -13.51 1.31 -13.81
C VAL A 245 -14.79 0.52 -14.07
N LEU A 246 -15.37 -0.04 -13.00
CA LEU A 246 -16.66 -0.72 -13.01
C LEU A 246 -17.56 -0.15 -11.88
N GLU A 247 -18.26 0.95 -12.17
CA GLU A 247 -19.10 1.64 -11.18
C GLU A 247 -20.22 0.73 -10.63
N ASN A 248 -21.01 0.12 -11.52
CA ASN A 248 -22.14 -0.73 -11.14
C ASN A 248 -21.73 -2.20 -10.97
N TYR A 249 -20.59 -2.45 -10.32
CA TYR A 249 -20.06 -3.80 -10.19
C TYR A 249 -21.04 -4.77 -9.51
N GLN A 250 -21.86 -4.31 -8.56
CA GLN A 250 -22.87 -5.15 -7.89
C GLN A 250 -23.87 -5.82 -8.85
N ASP A 251 -24.13 -5.21 -10.02
CA ASP A 251 -25.05 -5.77 -11.01
C ASP A 251 -24.43 -6.88 -11.85
N TYR A 252 -23.11 -7.06 -11.84
CA TYR A 252 -22.42 -8.11 -12.62
C TYR A 252 -22.92 -9.52 -12.26
N LEU A 253 -23.26 -9.79 -11.00
CA LEU A 253 -23.79 -11.11 -10.61
C LEU A 253 -25.18 -11.41 -11.20
N LYS A 254 -25.94 -10.37 -11.57
CA LYS A 254 -27.28 -10.49 -12.17
C LYS A 254 -27.23 -10.66 -13.69
N LYS A 255 -26.06 -10.45 -14.29
CA LYS A 255 -25.84 -10.55 -15.74
C LYS A 255 -25.79 -12.00 -16.21
N ASN A 256 -26.18 -12.22 -17.45
CA ASN A 256 -25.99 -13.53 -18.09
C ASN A 256 -24.51 -13.74 -18.43
N GLU A 257 -24.13 -14.98 -18.78
CA GLU A 257 -22.72 -15.32 -19.00
C GLU A 257 -22.08 -14.59 -20.19
N ILE A 258 -22.84 -14.23 -21.23
CA ILE A 258 -22.33 -13.45 -22.37
C ILE A 258 -22.04 -12.02 -21.93
N GLU A 259 -22.97 -11.39 -21.21
CA GLU A 259 -22.78 -10.05 -20.64
C GLU A 259 -21.59 -9.99 -19.68
N LYS A 260 -21.42 -11.00 -18.81
CA LYS A 260 -20.25 -11.08 -17.92
C LYS A 260 -18.94 -11.16 -18.69
N GLN A 261 -18.91 -11.95 -19.76
CA GLN A 261 -17.74 -12.04 -20.64
C GLN A 261 -17.41 -10.70 -21.28
N HIS A 262 -18.40 -10.00 -21.83
CA HIS A 262 -18.20 -8.65 -22.37
C HIS A 262 -17.66 -7.68 -21.32
N ILE A 263 -18.27 -7.64 -20.13
CA ILE A 263 -17.81 -6.76 -19.04
C ILE A 263 -16.34 -7.03 -18.70
N VAL A 264 -15.94 -8.29 -18.52
CA VAL A 264 -14.55 -8.62 -18.17
C VAL A 264 -13.59 -8.28 -19.31
N PHE A 265 -13.98 -8.57 -20.56
CA PHE A 265 -13.18 -8.24 -21.73
C PHE A 265 -12.98 -6.73 -21.89
N ASP A 266 -14.04 -5.94 -21.70
CA ASP A 266 -14.01 -4.48 -21.79
C ASP A 266 -13.12 -3.86 -20.71
N LEU A 267 -13.14 -4.41 -19.48
CA LEU A 267 -12.24 -3.97 -18.40
C LEU A 267 -10.78 -4.27 -18.73
N ILE A 268 -10.49 -5.43 -19.32
CA ILE A 268 -9.15 -5.76 -19.78
C ILE A 268 -8.70 -4.79 -20.88
N LYS A 269 -9.57 -4.57 -21.87
CA LYS A 269 -9.35 -3.63 -22.98
C LYS A 269 -9.08 -2.22 -22.47
N GLN A 270 -9.89 -1.73 -21.52
CA GLN A 270 -9.71 -0.42 -20.90
C GLN A 270 -8.34 -0.31 -20.23
N GLY A 271 -7.97 -1.28 -19.38
CA GLY A 271 -6.69 -1.27 -18.69
C GLY A 271 -5.48 -1.33 -19.62
N LEU A 272 -5.50 -2.19 -20.65
CA LEU A 272 -4.40 -2.28 -21.62
C LEU A 272 -4.29 -1.01 -22.47
N THR A 273 -5.42 -0.45 -22.89
CA THR A 273 -5.47 0.82 -23.65
C THR A 273 -4.91 1.97 -22.80
N ASP A 274 -5.24 2.01 -21.51
CA ASP A 274 -4.71 3.00 -20.57
C ASP A 274 -3.17 2.97 -20.53
N ILE A 275 -2.57 1.79 -20.37
CA ILE A 275 -1.10 1.64 -20.41
C ILE A 275 -0.54 2.08 -21.76
N ALA A 276 -1.13 1.58 -22.85
CA ALA A 276 -0.61 1.80 -24.19
C ALA A 276 -0.64 3.28 -24.59
N LYS A 277 -1.67 4.03 -24.16
CA LYS A 277 -1.76 5.48 -24.35
C LYS A 277 -0.68 6.22 -23.59
N ILE A 278 -0.51 5.92 -22.29
CA ILE A 278 0.46 6.61 -21.43
C ILE A 278 1.89 6.35 -21.89
N ASP A 279 2.22 5.08 -22.16
CA ASP A 279 3.59 4.68 -22.47
C ASP A 279 3.91 4.73 -23.97
N LYS A 280 2.93 5.15 -24.80
CA LYS A 280 3.03 5.26 -26.26
C LYS A 280 3.46 3.93 -26.87
N LEU A 281 2.75 2.87 -26.51
CA LEU A 281 2.94 1.54 -27.10
C LEU A 281 2.29 1.46 -28.48
N ASP A 282 2.52 0.36 -29.20
CA ASP A 282 1.94 0.12 -30.52
C ASP A 282 0.42 -0.09 -30.43
N MET A 283 -0.33 1.02 -30.48
CA MET A 283 -1.79 1.00 -30.37
C MET A 283 -2.46 0.21 -31.48
N ASP A 284 -1.87 0.17 -32.68
CA ASP A 284 -2.44 -0.55 -33.82
C ASP A 284 -2.34 -2.06 -33.58
N ALA A 285 -1.16 -2.55 -33.20
CA ALA A 285 -0.97 -3.95 -32.84
C ALA A 285 -1.86 -4.38 -31.65
N LEU A 286 -1.99 -3.52 -30.63
CA LEU A 286 -2.86 -3.79 -29.49
C LEU A 286 -4.33 -3.88 -29.90
N ASN A 287 -4.84 -2.90 -30.66
CA ASN A 287 -6.23 -2.88 -31.10
C ASN A 287 -6.55 -4.07 -32.01
N GLU A 288 -5.65 -4.41 -32.92
CA GLU A 288 -5.80 -5.58 -33.79
C GLU A 288 -5.88 -6.87 -32.95
N THR A 289 -4.98 -7.07 -31.98
CA THR A 289 -5.03 -8.22 -31.08
C THR A 289 -6.32 -8.27 -30.28
N LEU A 290 -6.77 -7.14 -29.71
CA LEU A 290 -8.01 -7.10 -28.95
C LEU A 290 -9.21 -7.48 -29.83
N ASN A 291 -9.29 -6.93 -31.04
CA ASN A 291 -10.37 -7.25 -31.98
C ASN A 291 -10.35 -8.74 -32.38
N GLU A 292 -9.17 -9.31 -32.66
CA GLU A 292 -9.03 -10.74 -32.98
C GLU A 292 -9.52 -11.63 -31.83
N VAL A 293 -9.13 -11.31 -30.59
CA VAL A 293 -9.53 -12.11 -29.42
C VAL A 293 -11.02 -11.94 -29.13
N GLU A 294 -11.56 -10.73 -29.24
CA GLU A 294 -12.98 -10.42 -29.11
C GLU A 294 -13.81 -11.28 -30.08
N GLN A 295 -13.44 -11.29 -31.37
CA GLN A 295 -14.08 -12.13 -32.38
C GLN A 295 -14.00 -13.62 -32.05
N GLN A 296 -12.85 -14.11 -31.56
CA GLN A 296 -12.71 -15.52 -31.19
C GLN A 296 -13.59 -15.94 -30.00
N ILE A 297 -13.84 -15.03 -29.05
CA ILE A 297 -14.67 -15.29 -27.87
C ILE A 297 -16.15 -15.26 -28.25
N PHE A 298 -16.57 -14.24 -29.00
CA PHE A 298 -17.99 -13.94 -29.21
C PHE A 298 -18.56 -14.48 -30.53
N ASN A 299 -17.76 -14.64 -31.60
CA ASN A 299 -18.27 -15.15 -32.89
C ASN A 299 -18.28 -16.68 -33.02
N LYS A 300 -17.62 -17.42 -32.12
CA LYS A 300 -17.69 -18.90 -32.11
C LYS A 300 -19.02 -19.47 -31.56
N ARG A 301 -20.00 -18.62 -31.23
CA ARG A 301 -21.23 -19.00 -30.52
C ARG A 301 -22.53 -18.66 -31.26
N ASN A 302 -22.44 -18.20 -32.50
CA ASN A 302 -23.54 -18.17 -33.46
C ASN A 302 -23.39 -19.34 -34.45
#